data_AF-A0A653DUH2-F1
#
_entry.id   AF-A0A653DUH2-F1
#
_cell.length_a   1.000
_cell.length_b   1.000
_cell.length_c   1.000
_cell.angle_alpha   90.00
_cell.angle_beta   90.00
_cell.angle_gamma   90.00
#
_symmetry.space_group_name_H-M   'P 1'
#
loop_
_entity.id
_entity.type
_entity.pdbx_description
1 polymer ?
#
loop_
_entity_poly.entity_id
_entity_poly.type
_entity_poly.pdbx_seq_one_letter_code
_entity_poly.pdbx_strand_id
1 'polypeptide(L)'
;MCPATTGKFHSRTKPFKQGGQHSIEQCPQKVNGQYIHHKPQKATEGKQLIKLYDQSGQRELIVPNRSPIDRPVVVADSEFDRLKKQSKVVTLQEKIAMLEETERQKNQLQMESTMRKEALMKAQKIQKAVPGSKLGSTESLSADKNSYLLNRSKEMLVEQDDRVKNANRVILATKCKAIRHAQIEEKQLIAKQLREEEMRLDMMMEQRRQKLMAIEEKKREEEELKKKQYVSEVTRQIKENEIGRLLEAERIEEESKMLNRALIALQKEEEEKMKRRYEEQQKMREEFAKADAEAQHYKKLREEENKIAAMRIEEFMRKKQEREEAREKELEAIKAQKEKEIAAMRAAQEKAMDSQAMMDELNAMRWQEEKEREWREQEKAKAKKRQEALNDLRIARRQQIDDIRKAQAVALARDEEDFKKVATVQKQLHEKDQEKQRKKREEIEKHRKELLKQINEKERERITYQQEKFEDGTAQRLEIEIRDRNVEEYLKNKVKSLKDMNIPERYIGDVERQLKLKK
;
A
#
# COMPACT_ATOMS: atom_id res chain seq x y z
N MET A 1 -27.51 6.02 16.32
CA MET A 1 -28.98 6.14 16.18
C MET A 1 -29.59 6.06 17.57
N CYS A 2 -30.53 6.95 17.92
CA CYS A 2 -31.26 6.91 19.19
C CYS A 2 -32.75 7.15 18.89
N PRO A 3 -33.67 6.23 19.21
CA PRO A 3 -35.10 6.41 18.93
C PRO A 3 -35.75 7.35 19.96
N ALA A 4 -36.36 8.45 19.50
CA ALA A 4 -37.12 9.35 20.36
C ALA A 4 -38.54 8.77 20.62
N THR A 5 -38.78 8.28 21.84
CA THR A 5 -40.09 7.74 22.24
C THR A 5 -41.13 8.84 22.49
N THR A 6 -42.09 8.98 21.59
CA THR A 6 -43.20 9.95 21.70
C THR A 6 -44.32 9.45 22.63
N GLY A 7 -44.21 9.78 23.93
CA GLY A 7 -45.19 9.37 24.94
C GLY A 7 -46.58 10.01 24.75
N LYS A 8 -47.58 9.24 24.32
CA LYS A 8 -48.98 9.67 24.24
C LYS A 8 -49.65 9.69 25.63
N PHE A 9 -49.57 10.83 26.32
CA PHE A 9 -50.35 11.07 27.54
C PHE A 9 -51.86 10.93 27.27
N HIS A 10 -52.49 9.93 27.90
CA HIS A 10 -53.94 9.78 27.91
C HIS A 10 -54.51 10.44 29.16
N SER A 11 -55.13 11.61 29.01
CA SER A 11 -55.85 12.28 30.09
C SER A 11 -57.13 11.53 30.43
N ARG A 12 -57.17 10.87 31.60
CA ARG A 12 -58.42 10.32 32.15
C ARG A 12 -59.36 11.46 32.54
N THR A 13 -60.33 11.77 31.69
CA THR A 13 -61.43 12.67 32.02
C THR A 13 -62.24 12.09 33.19
N LYS A 14 -62.22 12.77 34.35
CA LYS A 14 -63.12 12.45 35.46
C LYS A 14 -64.56 12.71 35.01
N PRO A 15 -65.54 11.83 35.30
CA PRO A 15 -66.93 12.11 34.99
C PRO A 15 -67.42 13.29 35.83
N PHE A 16 -67.85 14.36 35.17
CA PHE A 16 -68.42 15.54 35.80
C PHE A 16 -69.82 15.21 36.35
N LYS A 17 -69.92 14.97 37.67
CA LYS A 17 -71.22 14.93 38.34
C LYS A 17 -71.81 16.35 38.34
N GLN A 18 -72.95 16.53 37.67
CA GLN A 18 -73.74 17.75 37.83
C GLN A 18 -74.21 17.85 39.28
N GLY A 19 -73.81 18.91 39.99
CA GLY A 19 -74.41 19.25 41.28
C GLY A 19 -75.88 19.65 41.13
N GLY A 20 -76.68 19.41 42.17
CA GLY A 20 -78.06 19.89 42.26
C GLY A 20 -79.17 18.87 41.91
N GLN A 21 -78.85 17.66 41.44
CA GLN A 21 -79.85 16.61 41.25
C GLN A 21 -80.01 15.76 42.54
N HIS A 22 -81.09 15.99 43.28
CA HIS A 22 -81.51 15.22 44.46
C HIS A 22 -82.99 14.78 44.30
N SER A 23 -83.42 13.73 44.99
CA SER A 23 -84.79 13.19 44.85
C SER A 23 -85.83 14.02 45.61
N ILE A 24 -87.11 13.83 45.30
CA ILE A 24 -88.24 14.48 46.01
C ILE A 24 -88.25 14.14 47.52
N GLU A 25 -87.72 12.97 47.89
CA GLU A 25 -87.57 12.52 49.29
C GLU A 25 -86.47 13.30 50.04
N GLN A 26 -85.55 13.95 49.30
CA GLN A 26 -84.36 14.62 49.86
C GLN A 26 -84.56 16.14 50.05
N CYS A 27 -85.65 16.73 49.54
CA CYS A 27 -86.02 18.12 49.80
C CYS A 27 -87.54 18.32 49.74
N PRO A 28 -88.24 18.45 50.89
CA PRO A 28 -89.70 18.61 50.93
C PRO A 28 -90.18 20.06 50.68
N GLN A 29 -89.28 21.00 50.36
CA GLN A 29 -89.65 22.42 50.23
C GLN A 29 -90.61 22.67 49.07
N LYS A 30 -91.67 23.42 49.36
CA LYS A 30 -92.69 23.87 48.41
C LYS A 30 -92.71 25.40 48.34
N VAL A 31 -92.87 25.93 47.13
CA VAL A 31 -93.15 27.35 46.89
C VAL A 31 -94.47 27.40 46.11
N ASN A 32 -95.41 28.24 46.58
CA ASN A 32 -96.77 28.35 46.03
C ASN A 32 -97.45 26.97 45.81
N GLY A 33 -97.32 26.09 46.80
CA GLY A 33 -97.94 24.75 46.82
C GLY A 33 -97.21 23.65 46.03
N GLN A 34 -96.29 23.98 45.13
CA GLN A 34 -95.55 23.02 44.30
C GLN A 34 -94.13 22.78 44.82
N TYR A 35 -93.62 21.56 44.69
CA TYR A 35 -92.23 21.23 45.01
C TYR A 35 -91.26 21.93 44.03
N ILE A 36 -90.19 22.53 44.56
CA ILE A 36 -89.22 23.32 43.78
C ILE A 36 -88.57 22.48 42.65
N HIS A 37 -88.46 21.17 42.85
CA HIS A 37 -87.81 20.22 41.95
C HIS A 37 -88.78 19.46 41.02
N HIS A 38 -90.05 19.91 40.92
CA HIS A 38 -91.05 19.32 40.03
C HIS A 38 -90.71 19.52 38.54
N LYS A 39 -89.98 18.56 37.96
CA LYS A 39 -89.87 18.41 36.50
C LYS A 39 -91.20 17.87 35.96
N PRO A 40 -91.87 18.55 35.00
CA PRO A 40 -92.99 17.95 34.28
C PRO A 40 -92.52 16.70 33.52
N GLN A 41 -93.35 15.65 33.48
CA GLN A 41 -93.03 14.40 32.78
C GLN A 41 -93.11 14.57 31.26
N LYS A 42 -93.90 15.55 30.78
CA LYS A 42 -94.02 15.88 29.36
C LYS A 42 -93.75 17.36 29.13
N ALA A 43 -93.04 17.70 28.05
CA ALA A 43 -92.66 19.07 27.73
C ALA A 43 -93.84 20.04 27.48
N THR A 44 -95.06 19.51 27.38
CA THR A 44 -96.34 20.20 27.18
C THR A 44 -97.12 20.48 28.48
N GLU A 45 -96.79 19.83 29.60
CA GLU A 45 -97.52 20.01 30.87
C GLU A 45 -97.44 21.46 31.37
N GLY A 46 -98.60 22.03 31.75
CA GLY A 46 -98.71 23.40 32.25
C GLY A 46 -98.55 24.50 31.19
N LYS A 47 -98.50 24.18 29.89
CA LYS A 47 -98.36 25.16 28.80
C LYS A 47 -99.61 25.20 27.93
N GLN A 48 -99.94 26.38 27.41
CA GLN A 48 -101.02 26.52 26.44
C GLN A 48 -100.62 25.97 25.08
N LEU A 49 -101.49 25.11 24.54
CA LEU A 49 -101.38 24.48 23.23
C LEU A 49 -102.47 25.05 22.33
N ILE A 50 -102.10 25.51 21.13
CA ILE A 50 -103.05 25.90 20.09
C ILE A 50 -103.07 24.83 19.00
N LYS A 51 -104.29 24.41 18.65
CA LYS A 51 -104.57 23.47 17.57
C LYS A 51 -104.77 24.25 16.27
N LEU A 52 -103.86 24.05 15.31
CA LEU A 52 -104.02 24.56 13.96
C LEU A 52 -104.38 23.40 13.02
N TYR A 53 -105.31 23.68 12.12
CA TYR A 53 -105.69 22.80 11.03
C TYR A 53 -105.09 23.37 9.74
N ASP A 54 -104.35 22.54 9.02
CA ASP A 54 -103.66 22.91 7.79
C ASP A 54 -103.83 21.75 6.78
N GLN A 55 -103.50 21.96 5.50
CA GLN A 55 -103.80 21.01 4.42
C GLN A 55 -103.11 19.64 4.57
N SER A 56 -102.09 19.55 5.44
CA SER A 56 -101.38 18.31 5.79
C SER A 56 -101.74 17.72 7.16
N GLY A 57 -102.89 18.11 7.72
CA GLY A 57 -103.43 17.55 8.97
C GLY A 57 -103.20 18.44 10.20
N GLN A 58 -103.82 18.04 11.32
CA GLN A 58 -103.82 18.82 12.56
C GLN A 58 -102.44 18.84 13.24
N ARG A 59 -102.00 20.02 13.70
CA ARG A 59 -100.79 20.20 14.51
C ARG A 59 -101.08 20.98 15.79
N GLU A 60 -100.42 20.57 16.88
CA GLU A 60 -100.44 21.28 18.16
C GLU A 60 -99.13 22.08 18.33
N LEU A 61 -99.22 23.38 18.60
CA LEU A 61 -98.06 24.23 18.87
C LEU A 61 -98.09 24.76 20.31
N ILE A 62 -96.94 24.70 20.98
CA ILE A 62 -96.71 25.26 22.31
C ILE A 62 -96.48 26.77 22.15
N VAL A 63 -97.33 27.59 22.77
CA VAL A 63 -97.17 29.05 22.75
C VAL A 63 -96.20 29.49 23.86
N PRO A 64 -95.17 30.32 23.58
CA PRO A 64 -94.35 30.92 24.63
C PRO A 64 -95.20 31.85 25.50
N ASN A 65 -95.35 31.50 26.79
CA ASN A 65 -96.15 32.30 27.70
C ASN A 65 -95.43 33.62 28.01
N ARG A 66 -96.13 34.76 27.91
CA ARG A 66 -95.57 36.11 28.11
C ARG A 66 -95.65 36.60 29.57
N SER A 67 -96.27 35.84 30.46
CA SER A 67 -96.19 36.08 31.91
C SER A 67 -94.73 36.10 32.38
N PRO A 68 -94.34 37.00 33.31
CA PRO A 68 -93.04 36.92 33.98
C PRO A 68 -92.82 35.53 34.58
N ILE A 69 -91.58 35.03 34.50
CA ILE A 69 -91.21 33.76 35.13
C ILE A 69 -91.05 34.03 36.62
N ASP A 70 -92.14 33.84 37.37
CA ASP A 70 -92.26 34.07 38.81
C ASP A 70 -91.55 32.96 39.65
N ARG A 71 -90.36 32.55 39.18
CA ARG A 71 -89.54 31.47 39.74
C ARG A 71 -88.06 31.88 39.68
N PRO A 72 -87.42 32.22 40.80
CA PRO A 72 -86.00 32.56 40.81
C PRO A 72 -85.14 31.35 40.44
N VAL A 73 -84.07 31.59 39.68
CA VAL A 73 -83.08 30.57 39.29
C VAL A 73 -81.75 30.89 39.96
N VAL A 74 -81.22 29.94 40.72
CA VAL A 74 -79.91 30.06 41.38
C VAL A 74 -78.82 29.64 40.40
N VAL A 75 -77.81 30.50 40.21
CA VAL A 75 -76.67 30.30 39.30
C VAL A 75 -75.38 30.52 40.09
N ALA A 76 -74.31 29.78 39.76
CA ALA A 76 -73.02 29.92 40.45
C ALA A 76 -72.20 31.12 39.93
N ASP A 77 -71.47 31.78 40.82
CA ASP A 77 -70.70 33.00 40.51
C ASP A 77 -69.73 32.83 39.34
N SER A 78 -69.10 31.65 39.19
CA SER A 78 -68.20 31.37 38.07
C SER A 78 -68.91 31.30 36.71
N GLU A 79 -70.19 30.93 36.68
CA GLU A 79 -71.03 31.04 35.48
C GLU A 79 -71.57 32.45 35.30
N PHE A 80 -71.92 33.17 36.37
CA PHE A 80 -72.30 34.58 36.31
C PHE A 80 -71.17 35.44 35.72
N ASP A 81 -69.93 35.27 36.19
CA ASP A 81 -68.75 35.97 35.67
C ASP A 81 -68.38 35.52 34.24
N ARG A 82 -68.62 34.26 33.87
CA ARG A 82 -68.48 33.80 32.48
C ARG A 82 -69.50 34.51 31.59
N LEU A 83 -70.77 34.53 31.99
CA LEU A 83 -71.85 35.20 31.26
C LEU A 83 -71.61 36.71 31.17
N LYS A 84 -71.14 37.36 32.24
CA LYS A 84 -70.77 38.79 32.31
C LYS A 84 -69.59 39.16 31.41
N LYS A 85 -68.62 38.24 31.24
CA LYS A 85 -67.52 38.39 30.27
C LYS A 85 -67.99 38.13 28.84
N GLN A 86 -68.91 37.18 28.62
CA GLN A 86 -69.50 36.88 27.33
C GLN A 86 -70.55 37.92 26.87
N SER A 87 -71.18 38.65 27.79
CA SER A 87 -72.14 39.72 27.49
C SER A 87 -71.48 41.07 27.20
N LYS A 88 -70.18 41.25 27.49
CA LYS A 88 -69.46 42.44 27.03
C LYS A 88 -69.19 42.31 25.53
N VAL A 89 -69.98 43.02 24.73
CA VAL A 89 -69.75 43.17 23.29
C VAL A 89 -68.46 43.95 23.07
N VAL A 90 -67.37 43.24 22.81
CA VAL A 90 -66.05 43.84 22.53
C VAL A 90 -66.10 44.55 21.18
N THR A 91 -65.78 45.84 21.18
CA THR A 91 -65.75 46.66 19.96
C THR A 91 -64.56 46.30 19.07
N LEU A 92 -64.63 46.66 17.78
CA LEU A 92 -63.53 46.40 16.83
C LEU A 92 -62.21 47.05 17.29
N GLN A 93 -62.29 48.25 17.87
CA GLN A 93 -61.14 48.99 18.39
C GLN A 93 -60.50 48.31 19.61
N GLU A 94 -61.30 47.88 20.60
CA GLU A 94 -60.78 47.13 21.76
C GLU A 94 -60.10 45.82 21.32
N LYS A 95 -60.64 45.14 20.30
CA LYS A 95 -60.06 43.91 19.75
C LYS A 95 -58.72 44.15 19.06
N ILE A 96 -58.57 45.27 18.33
CA ILE A 96 -57.30 45.68 17.71
C ILE A 96 -56.29 46.04 18.80
N ALA A 97 -56.69 46.82 19.82
CA ALA A 97 -55.82 47.20 20.93
C ALA A 97 -55.26 45.99 21.71
N MET A 98 -56.10 44.97 22.00
CA MET A 98 -55.62 43.71 22.60
C MET A 98 -54.62 42.98 21.71
N LEU A 99 -54.84 42.93 20.40
CA LEU A 99 -53.92 42.29 19.46
C LEU A 99 -52.57 43.02 19.45
N GLU A 100 -52.56 44.35 19.29
CA GLU A 100 -51.34 45.16 19.37
C GLU A 100 -50.59 44.96 20.70
N GLU A 101 -51.30 44.91 21.84
CA GLU A 101 -50.67 44.71 23.14
C GLU A 101 -50.02 43.32 23.25
N THR A 102 -50.69 42.26 22.77
CA THR A 102 -50.09 40.91 22.72
C THR A 102 -48.91 40.81 21.75
N GLU A 103 -48.94 41.53 20.63
CA GLU A 103 -47.80 41.59 19.70
C GLU A 103 -46.62 42.37 20.29
N ARG A 104 -46.85 43.49 20.99
CA ARG A 104 -45.80 44.23 21.71
C ARG A 104 -45.13 43.35 22.77
N GLN A 105 -45.90 42.64 23.59
CA GLN A 105 -45.37 41.70 24.60
C GLN A 105 -44.57 40.56 23.96
N LYS A 106 -45.09 39.96 22.87
CA LYS A 106 -44.40 38.91 22.10
C LYS A 106 -43.07 39.41 21.51
N ASN A 107 -43.06 40.62 20.97
CA ASN A 107 -41.85 41.23 20.37
C ASN A 107 -40.79 41.55 21.44
N GLN A 108 -41.19 42.02 22.62
CA GLN A 108 -40.29 42.21 23.77
C GLN A 108 -39.63 40.89 24.19
N LEU A 109 -40.42 39.84 24.43
CA LEU A 109 -39.91 38.50 24.78
C LEU A 109 -39.00 37.91 23.69
N GLN A 110 -39.32 38.15 22.42
CA GLN A 110 -38.47 37.73 21.31
C GLN A 110 -37.13 38.48 21.28
N MET A 111 -37.12 39.79 21.56
CA MET A 111 -35.92 40.62 21.61
C MET A 111 -35.02 40.28 22.81
N GLU A 112 -35.59 39.97 23.97
CA GLU A 112 -34.83 39.44 25.11
C GLU A 112 -34.22 38.06 24.76
N SER A 113 -34.96 37.21 24.04
CA SER A 113 -34.47 35.90 23.59
C SER A 113 -33.31 36.01 22.61
N THR A 114 -33.36 36.94 21.65
CA THR A 114 -32.24 37.18 20.72
C THR A 114 -31.03 37.79 21.44
N MET A 115 -31.22 38.76 22.33
CA MET A 115 -30.13 39.33 23.13
C MET A 115 -29.44 38.27 24.02
N ARG A 116 -30.20 37.37 24.66
CA ARG A 116 -29.65 36.25 25.43
C ARG A 116 -28.90 35.24 24.54
N LYS A 117 -29.43 34.93 23.34
CA LYS A 117 -28.74 34.08 22.36
C LYS A 117 -27.45 34.71 21.87
N GLU A 118 -27.44 36.01 21.57
CA GLU A 118 -26.23 36.72 21.17
C GLU A 118 -25.17 36.75 22.28
N ALA A 119 -25.57 36.98 23.53
CA ALA A 119 -24.66 36.93 24.68
C ALA A 119 -24.03 35.53 24.82
N LEU A 120 -24.82 34.46 24.69
CA LEU A 120 -24.33 33.08 24.66
C LEU A 120 -23.39 32.81 23.47
N MET A 121 -23.74 33.27 22.27
CA MET A 121 -22.87 33.12 21.08
C MET A 121 -21.56 33.92 21.22
N LYS A 122 -21.58 35.09 21.86
CA LYS A 122 -20.39 35.89 22.18
C LYS A 122 -19.52 35.21 23.24
N ALA A 123 -20.11 34.50 24.21
CA ALA A 123 -19.39 33.70 25.21
C ALA A 123 -18.88 32.34 24.67
N GLN A 124 -19.58 31.74 23.70
CA GLN A 124 -19.19 30.48 23.04
C GLN A 124 -18.17 30.67 21.92
N LYS A 125 -17.95 31.89 21.42
CA LYS A 125 -16.80 32.19 20.55
C LYS A 125 -15.53 31.89 21.33
N ILE A 126 -14.81 30.87 20.87
CA ILE A 126 -13.62 30.29 21.52
C ILE A 126 -12.70 31.41 22.04
N GLN A 127 -12.58 31.51 23.36
CA GLN A 127 -11.60 32.37 23.98
C GLN A 127 -10.22 31.79 23.67
N LYS A 128 -9.56 32.35 22.64
CA LYS A 128 -8.17 32.00 22.31
C LYS A 128 -7.32 32.19 23.57
N ALA A 129 -6.52 31.19 23.93
CA ALA A 129 -5.70 31.25 25.14
C ALA A 129 -4.82 32.50 25.11
N VAL A 130 -4.84 33.28 26.20
CA VAL A 130 -4.05 34.51 26.30
C VAL A 130 -2.56 34.15 26.19
N PRO A 131 -1.76 34.82 25.35
CA PRO A 131 -0.33 34.56 25.24
C PRO A 131 0.36 34.62 26.62
N GLY A 132 1.19 33.63 26.92
CA GLY A 132 1.83 33.48 28.23
C GLY A 132 0.99 32.77 29.32
N SER A 133 -0.28 32.45 29.06
CA SER A 133 -1.07 31.61 29.97
C SER A 133 -0.57 30.15 29.99
N LYS A 134 -0.81 29.43 31.09
CA LYS A 134 -0.49 27.98 31.18
C LYS A 134 -1.14 27.17 30.06
N LEU A 135 -2.40 27.50 29.72
CA LEU A 135 -3.12 26.89 28.60
C LEU A 135 -2.40 27.17 27.26
N GLY A 136 -2.05 28.42 26.98
CA GLY A 136 -1.29 28.78 25.77
C GLY A 136 0.07 28.10 25.67
N SER A 137 0.76 27.88 26.80
CA SER A 137 1.99 27.09 26.85
C SER A 137 1.75 25.61 26.51
N THR A 138 0.70 24.99 27.07
CA THR A 138 0.34 23.60 26.70
C THR A 138 -0.18 23.45 25.27
N GLU A 139 -0.88 24.47 24.74
CA GLU A 139 -1.33 24.53 23.35
C GLU A 139 -0.15 24.69 22.39
N SER A 140 0.81 25.58 22.68
CA SER A 140 2.06 25.71 21.91
C SER A 140 2.82 24.39 21.89
N LEU A 141 3.12 23.80 23.06
CA LEU A 141 3.83 22.51 23.13
C LEU A 141 3.08 21.37 22.43
N SER A 142 1.76 21.48 22.25
CA SER A 142 0.98 20.52 21.46
C SER A 142 1.04 20.83 19.97
N ALA A 143 1.02 22.11 19.57
CA ALA A 143 1.23 22.55 18.20
C ALA A 143 2.65 22.25 17.70
N ASP A 144 3.67 22.36 18.56
CA ASP A 144 5.07 22.03 18.28
C ASP A 144 5.25 20.51 18.10
N LYS A 145 4.60 19.69 18.93
CA LYS A 145 4.54 18.23 18.74
C LYS A 145 3.81 17.85 17.46
N ASN A 146 2.68 18.50 17.17
CA ASN A 146 1.89 18.22 15.96
C ASN A 146 2.62 18.66 14.68
N SER A 147 3.33 19.79 14.71
CA SER A 147 4.14 20.26 13.57
C SER A 147 5.38 19.38 13.36
N TYR A 148 6.04 18.92 14.43
CA TYR A 148 7.10 17.91 14.34
C TYR A 148 6.58 16.59 13.75
N LEU A 149 5.44 16.06 14.21
CA LEU A 149 4.84 14.84 13.68
C LEU A 149 4.45 14.98 12.20
N LEU A 150 3.90 16.13 11.81
CA LEU A 150 3.50 16.44 10.43
C LEU A 150 4.69 16.69 9.50
N ASN A 151 5.79 17.25 10.00
CA ASN A 151 7.04 17.38 9.24
C ASN A 151 7.75 16.03 9.10
N ARG A 152 7.76 15.20 10.15
CA ARG A 152 8.30 13.84 10.11
C ARG A 152 7.50 12.93 9.18
N SER A 153 6.17 13.03 9.12
CA SER A 153 5.37 12.25 8.17
C SER A 153 5.60 12.70 6.73
N LYS A 154 5.75 14.01 6.48
CA LYS A 154 6.21 14.53 5.17
C LYS A 154 7.60 14.00 4.79
N GLU A 155 8.57 14.01 5.71
CA GLU A 155 9.90 13.46 5.46
C GLU A 155 9.82 11.97 5.11
N MET A 156 9.06 11.17 5.88
CA MET A 156 8.88 9.74 5.58
C MET A 156 8.20 9.49 4.23
N LEU A 157 7.28 10.37 3.78
CA LEU A 157 6.71 10.30 2.43
C LEU A 157 7.74 10.63 1.34
N VAL A 158 8.65 11.58 1.59
CA VAL A 158 9.74 11.92 0.66
C VAL A 158 10.82 10.82 0.64
N GLU A 159 11.15 10.18 1.77
CA GLU A 159 12.04 9.01 1.81
C GLU A 159 11.48 7.77 1.10
N GLN A 160 10.16 7.71 0.89
CA GLN A 160 9.54 6.66 0.06
C GLN A 160 9.66 6.91 -1.45
N ASP A 161 10.15 8.07 -1.90
CA ASP A 161 10.43 8.31 -3.32
C ASP A 161 11.71 7.57 -3.75
N ASP A 162 11.66 6.84 -4.87
CA ASP A 162 12.75 5.93 -5.25
C ASP A 162 14.05 6.67 -5.62
N ARG A 163 13.97 7.96 -5.97
CA ARG A 163 15.15 8.84 -6.11
C ARG A 163 15.87 9.01 -4.76
N VAL A 164 15.12 9.17 -3.68
CA VAL A 164 15.64 9.31 -2.32
C VAL A 164 16.14 7.98 -1.77
N LYS A 165 15.49 6.85 -2.08
CA LYS A 165 16.01 5.51 -1.77
C LYS A 165 17.34 5.24 -2.48
N ASN A 166 17.45 5.58 -3.77
CA ASN A 166 18.70 5.46 -4.52
C ASN A 166 19.80 6.38 -3.93
N ALA A 167 19.46 7.61 -3.55
CA ALA A 167 20.37 8.50 -2.84
C ALA A 167 20.83 7.90 -1.50
N ASN A 168 19.93 7.39 -0.67
CA ASN A 168 20.27 6.72 0.59
C ASN A 168 21.25 5.55 0.36
N ARG A 169 21.07 4.75 -0.71
CA ARG A 169 21.98 3.67 -1.13
C ARG A 169 23.37 4.19 -1.55
N VAL A 170 23.42 5.21 -2.41
CA VAL A 170 24.67 5.86 -2.88
C VAL A 170 25.44 6.48 -1.72
N ILE A 171 24.73 7.16 -0.81
CA ILE A 171 25.29 7.80 0.39
C ILE A 171 25.86 6.74 1.35
N LEU A 172 25.15 5.63 1.59
CA LEU A 172 25.64 4.54 2.41
C LEU A 172 26.92 3.90 1.82
N ALA A 173 26.90 3.57 0.52
CA ALA A 173 28.08 3.04 -0.17
C ALA A 173 29.28 4.00 -0.10
N THR A 174 29.02 5.31 -0.18
CA THR A 174 30.04 6.35 -0.06
C THR A 174 30.61 6.45 1.36
N LYS A 175 29.77 6.35 2.40
CA LYS A 175 30.23 6.28 3.80
C LYS A 175 31.12 5.04 4.02
N CYS A 176 30.71 3.87 3.50
CA CYS A 176 31.53 2.66 3.56
C CYS A 176 32.86 2.78 2.80
N LYS A 177 32.88 3.46 1.64
CA LYS A 177 34.09 3.77 0.86
C LYS A 177 35.06 4.65 1.65
N ALA A 178 34.56 5.73 2.27
CA ALA A 178 35.37 6.64 3.09
C ALA A 178 35.98 5.92 4.31
N ILE A 179 35.18 5.14 5.06
CA ILE A 179 35.66 4.35 6.20
C ILE A 179 36.73 3.34 5.76
N ARG A 180 36.49 2.61 4.65
CA ARG A 180 37.47 1.65 4.11
C ARG A 180 38.79 2.32 3.73
N HIS A 181 38.76 3.52 3.17
CA HIS A 181 39.97 4.25 2.79
C HIS A 181 40.76 4.69 4.03
N ALA A 182 40.09 5.24 5.05
CA ALA A 182 40.72 5.56 6.34
C ALA A 182 41.36 4.32 7.01
N GLN A 183 40.68 3.17 6.98
CA GLN A 183 41.22 1.89 7.49
C GLN A 183 42.43 1.38 6.69
N ILE A 184 42.51 1.68 5.39
CA ILE A 184 43.69 1.35 4.56
C ILE A 184 44.87 2.26 4.91
N GLU A 185 44.62 3.56 5.08
CA GLU A 185 45.62 4.56 5.49
C GLU A 185 46.16 4.25 6.91
N GLU A 186 45.28 3.94 7.85
CA GLU A 186 45.60 3.46 9.20
C GLU A 186 46.45 2.18 9.16
N LYS A 187 46.04 1.17 8.39
CA LYS A 187 46.80 -0.08 8.23
C LYS A 187 48.18 0.16 7.61
N GLN A 188 48.31 1.10 6.66
CA GLN A 188 49.59 1.47 6.07
C GLN A 188 50.50 2.19 7.08
N LEU A 189 49.94 3.04 7.95
CA LEU A 189 50.67 3.70 9.04
C LEU A 189 51.19 2.67 10.06
N ILE A 190 50.32 1.75 10.51
CA ILE A 190 50.71 0.65 11.42
C ILE A 190 51.80 -0.21 10.78
N ALA A 191 51.65 -0.59 9.50
CA ALA A 191 52.66 -1.36 8.78
C ALA A 191 53.96 -0.58 8.47
N LYS A 192 53.98 0.76 8.63
CA LYS A 192 55.20 1.57 8.61
C LYS A 192 55.87 1.56 9.99
N GLN A 193 55.10 1.84 11.04
CA GLN A 193 55.57 1.83 12.44
C GLN A 193 56.12 0.47 12.86
N LEU A 194 55.47 -0.62 12.46
CA LEU A 194 55.94 -1.99 12.74
C LEU A 194 57.31 -2.24 12.12
N ARG A 195 57.51 -1.89 10.84
CA ARG A 195 58.82 -2.03 10.16
C ARG A 195 59.91 -1.14 10.76
N GLU A 196 59.55 0.04 11.26
CA GLU A 196 60.49 0.94 11.94
C GLU A 196 60.96 0.35 13.28
N GLU A 197 60.08 -0.34 14.02
CA GLU A 197 60.46 -1.05 15.25
C GLU A 197 61.14 -2.40 14.97
N GLU A 198 60.76 -3.14 13.92
CA GLU A 198 61.46 -4.35 13.45
C GLU A 198 62.92 -4.03 13.10
N MET A 199 63.18 -2.99 12.29
CA MET A 199 64.54 -2.54 11.97
C MET A 199 65.34 -2.15 13.23
N ARG A 200 64.70 -1.52 14.21
CA ARG A 200 65.32 -1.15 15.49
C ARG A 200 65.68 -2.38 16.34
N LEU A 201 64.83 -3.40 16.35
CA LEU A 201 65.09 -4.67 17.03
C LEU A 201 66.20 -5.47 16.33
N ASP A 202 66.20 -5.52 15.01
CA ASP A 202 67.27 -6.16 14.22
C ASP A 202 68.63 -5.50 14.48
N MET A 203 68.69 -4.16 14.51
CA MET A 203 69.91 -3.44 14.90
C MET A 203 70.38 -3.78 16.32
N MET A 204 69.46 -3.95 17.27
CA MET A 204 69.79 -4.37 18.64
C MET A 204 70.31 -5.82 18.70
N MET A 205 69.70 -6.71 17.92
CA MET A 205 70.07 -8.13 17.84
C MET A 205 71.42 -8.31 17.15
N GLU A 206 71.70 -7.57 16.07
CA GLU A 206 73.01 -7.59 15.41
C GLU A 206 74.11 -7.03 16.31
N GLN A 207 73.87 -5.92 17.01
CA GLN A 207 74.80 -5.41 18.04
C GLN A 207 75.05 -6.44 19.16
N ARG A 208 74.03 -7.23 19.54
CA ARG A 208 74.18 -8.31 20.52
C ARG A 208 74.97 -9.49 19.95
N ARG A 209 74.75 -9.86 18.69
CA ARG A 209 75.51 -10.90 17.97
C ARG A 209 76.99 -10.52 17.88
N GLN A 210 77.30 -9.30 17.45
CA GLN A 210 78.67 -8.79 17.37
C GLN A 210 79.38 -8.80 18.74
N LYS A 211 78.69 -8.40 19.82
CA LYS A 211 79.22 -8.49 21.20
C LYS A 211 79.51 -9.93 21.63
N LEU A 212 78.66 -10.89 21.27
CA LEU A 212 78.89 -12.31 21.57
C LEU A 212 80.08 -12.87 20.77
N MET A 213 80.15 -12.59 19.46
CA MET A 213 81.28 -13.00 18.61
C MET A 213 82.62 -12.45 19.16
N ALA A 214 82.65 -11.19 19.59
CA ALA A 214 83.84 -10.57 20.18
C ALA A 214 84.23 -11.14 21.57
N ILE A 215 83.28 -11.72 22.32
CA ILE A 215 83.58 -12.46 23.56
C ILE A 215 84.14 -13.85 23.24
N GLU A 216 83.59 -14.53 22.24
CA GLU A 216 84.07 -15.84 21.79
C GLU A 216 85.43 -15.77 21.10
N GLU A 217 85.71 -14.70 20.36
CA GLU A 217 87.02 -14.39 19.80
C GLU A 217 88.08 -14.23 20.89
N LYS A 218 87.81 -13.40 21.92
CA LYS A 218 88.72 -13.25 23.06
C LYS A 218 88.97 -14.56 23.81
N LYS A 219 87.96 -15.42 23.94
CA LYS A 219 88.15 -16.77 24.50
C LYS A 219 89.06 -17.64 23.64
N ARG A 220 88.93 -17.59 22.31
CA ARG A 220 89.82 -18.29 21.38
C ARG A 220 91.25 -17.74 21.45
N GLU A 221 91.44 -16.42 21.55
CA GLU A 221 92.75 -15.79 21.77
C GLU A 221 93.39 -16.25 23.09
N GLU A 222 92.65 -16.25 24.19
CA GLU A 222 93.10 -16.77 25.49
C GLU A 222 93.48 -18.25 25.43
N GLU A 223 92.68 -19.08 24.76
CA GLU A 223 93.00 -20.50 24.56
C GLU A 223 94.23 -20.71 23.70
N GLU A 224 94.41 -19.92 22.63
CA GLU A 224 95.61 -19.96 21.81
C GLU A 224 96.85 -19.55 22.60
N LEU A 225 96.75 -18.53 23.46
CA LEU A 225 97.85 -18.13 24.34
C LEU A 225 98.20 -19.25 25.33
N LYS A 226 97.21 -19.89 25.95
CA LYS A 226 97.40 -21.07 26.82
C LYS A 226 98.04 -22.25 26.07
N LYS A 227 97.60 -22.52 24.82
CA LYS A 227 98.19 -23.55 23.94
C LYS A 227 99.64 -23.22 23.56
N LYS A 228 99.96 -21.96 23.23
CA LYS A 228 101.32 -21.48 22.92
C LYS A 228 102.25 -21.59 24.14
N GLN A 229 101.75 -21.25 25.33
CA GLN A 229 102.47 -21.45 26.61
C GLN A 229 102.78 -22.93 26.84
N TYR A 230 101.77 -23.82 26.79
CA TYR A 230 101.95 -25.26 26.96
C TYR A 230 102.94 -25.87 25.95
N VAL A 231 102.88 -25.48 24.68
CA VAL A 231 103.86 -25.91 23.67
C VAL A 231 105.29 -25.43 24.00
N SER A 232 105.45 -24.22 24.55
CA SER A 232 106.77 -23.74 25.00
C SER A 232 107.31 -24.54 26.20
N GLU A 233 106.44 -24.98 27.12
CA GLU A 233 106.82 -25.82 28.25
C GLU A 233 107.18 -27.24 27.81
N VAL A 234 106.39 -27.86 26.92
CA VAL A 234 106.69 -29.20 26.38
C VAL A 234 107.97 -29.18 25.54
N THR A 235 108.20 -28.16 24.71
CA THR A 235 109.47 -28.05 23.96
C THR A 235 110.68 -27.79 24.85
N ARG A 236 110.51 -27.17 26.04
CA ARG A 236 111.55 -27.12 27.07
C ARG A 236 111.81 -28.50 27.69
N GLN A 237 110.76 -29.23 28.09
CA GLN A 237 110.89 -30.60 28.61
C GLN A 237 111.54 -31.56 27.61
N ILE A 238 111.26 -31.43 26.32
CA ILE A 238 111.91 -32.24 25.27
C ILE A 238 113.42 -31.99 25.24
N LYS A 239 113.85 -30.72 25.30
CA LYS A 239 115.28 -30.35 25.37
C LYS A 239 115.96 -30.84 26.65
N GLU A 240 115.27 -30.73 27.80
CA GLU A 240 115.76 -31.26 29.08
C GLU A 240 115.97 -32.79 29.01
N ASN A 241 115.03 -33.53 28.39
CA ASN A 241 115.14 -34.98 28.15
C ASN A 241 116.12 -35.36 27.01
N GLU A 242 116.49 -34.44 26.14
CA GLU A 242 117.51 -34.63 25.10
C GLU A 242 118.91 -34.46 25.68
N ILE A 243 119.13 -33.42 26.50
CA ILE A 243 120.34 -33.23 27.31
C ILE A 243 120.55 -34.42 28.25
N GLY A 244 119.50 -34.89 28.94
CA GLY A 244 119.58 -36.07 29.80
C GLY A 244 120.00 -37.36 29.07
N ARG A 245 119.56 -37.53 27.81
CA ARG A 245 119.98 -38.68 26.98
C ARG A 245 121.42 -38.55 26.47
N LEU A 246 121.91 -37.34 26.21
CA LEU A 246 123.31 -37.11 25.85
C LEU A 246 124.24 -37.42 27.03
N LEU A 247 123.88 -37.00 28.25
CA LEU A 247 124.66 -37.28 29.47
C LEU A 247 124.73 -38.78 29.78
N GLU A 248 123.63 -39.52 29.64
CA GLU A 248 123.65 -40.98 29.86
C GLU A 248 124.44 -41.71 28.75
N ALA A 249 124.40 -41.22 27.50
CA ALA A 249 125.23 -41.74 26.42
C ALA A 249 126.73 -41.50 26.66
N GLU A 250 127.11 -40.32 27.16
CA GLU A 250 128.48 -39.99 27.55
C GLU A 250 128.97 -40.91 28.70
N ARG A 251 128.13 -41.13 29.72
CA ARG A 251 128.40 -42.07 30.81
C ARG A 251 128.60 -43.51 30.32
N ILE A 252 127.75 -43.98 29.41
CA ILE A 252 127.90 -45.31 28.77
C ILE A 252 129.20 -45.37 27.95
N GLU A 253 129.61 -44.29 27.30
CA GLU A 253 130.89 -44.25 26.59
C GLU A 253 132.08 -44.36 27.56
N GLU A 254 132.05 -43.67 28.71
CA GLU A 254 133.05 -43.83 29.77
C GLU A 254 133.10 -45.25 30.36
N GLU A 255 131.94 -45.84 30.68
CA GLU A 255 131.82 -47.23 31.13
C GLU A 255 132.40 -48.19 30.08
N SER A 256 132.13 -47.95 28.79
CA SER A 256 132.68 -48.76 27.68
C SER A 256 134.20 -48.60 27.53
N LYS A 257 134.76 -47.40 27.76
CA LYS A 257 136.22 -47.16 27.75
C LYS A 257 136.91 -47.90 28.89
N MET A 258 136.26 -47.99 30.05
CA MET A 258 136.75 -48.78 31.19
C MET A 258 136.64 -50.29 30.94
N LEU A 259 135.54 -50.76 30.36
CA LEU A 259 135.35 -52.16 29.98
C LEU A 259 136.38 -52.62 28.93
N ASN A 260 136.64 -51.81 27.90
CA ASN A 260 137.65 -52.11 26.88
C ASN A 260 139.07 -52.20 27.46
N ARG A 261 139.43 -51.34 28.44
CA ARG A 261 140.71 -51.43 29.15
C ARG A 261 140.85 -52.75 29.91
N ALA A 262 139.79 -53.24 30.54
CA ALA A 262 139.76 -54.54 31.20
C ALA A 262 139.84 -55.71 30.21
N LEU A 263 139.14 -55.62 29.07
CA LEU A 263 139.17 -56.64 28.01
C LEU A 263 140.58 -56.80 27.40
N ILE A 264 141.30 -55.70 27.16
CA ILE A 264 142.68 -55.71 26.64
C ILE A 264 143.65 -56.35 27.66
N ALA A 265 143.39 -56.23 28.96
CA ALA A 265 144.17 -56.95 29.97
C ALA A 265 143.89 -58.46 29.93
N LEU A 266 142.61 -58.85 29.84
CA LEU A 266 142.20 -60.26 29.73
C LEU A 266 142.80 -60.94 28.48
N GLN A 267 142.75 -60.27 27.33
CA GLN A 267 143.29 -60.80 26.07
C GLN A 267 144.79 -61.15 26.16
N LYS A 268 145.60 -60.38 26.91
CA LYS A 268 147.01 -60.70 27.13
C LYS A 268 147.20 -61.99 27.94
N GLU A 269 146.38 -62.21 28.97
CA GLU A 269 146.39 -63.50 29.67
C GLU A 269 145.88 -64.65 28.80
N GLU A 270 144.93 -64.39 27.89
CA GLU A 270 144.44 -65.41 26.96
C GLU A 270 145.47 -65.78 25.89
N GLU A 271 146.26 -64.83 25.37
CA GLU A 271 147.40 -65.14 24.48
C GLU A 271 148.43 -66.06 25.16
N GLU A 272 148.73 -65.86 26.45
CA GLU A 272 149.60 -66.75 27.22
C GLU A 272 149.00 -68.13 27.48
N LYS A 273 147.67 -68.25 27.54
CA LYS A 273 146.95 -69.53 27.67
C LYS A 273 146.81 -70.24 26.31
N MET A 274 146.62 -69.50 25.23
CA MET A 274 146.44 -70.04 23.88
C MET A 274 147.73 -70.57 23.26
N LYS A 275 148.90 -70.00 23.60
CA LYS A 275 150.20 -70.60 23.24
C LYS A 275 150.31 -72.04 23.76
N ARG A 276 149.95 -72.29 25.03
CA ARG A 276 149.94 -73.62 25.65
C ARG A 276 148.94 -74.57 24.96
N ARG A 277 147.75 -74.08 24.63
CA ARG A 277 146.72 -74.88 23.92
C ARG A 277 147.08 -75.24 22.48
N TYR A 278 147.91 -74.44 21.80
CA TYR A 278 148.35 -74.75 20.44
C TYR A 278 149.26 -76.00 20.41
N GLU A 279 150.14 -76.14 21.41
CA GLU A 279 151.02 -77.31 21.63
C GLU A 279 150.23 -78.60 21.97
N GLU A 280 148.96 -78.46 22.37
CA GLU A 280 148.03 -79.57 22.60
C GLU A 280 147.21 -79.88 21.33
N GLN A 281 146.56 -78.87 20.73
CA GLN A 281 145.54 -79.08 19.70
C GLN A 281 146.10 -79.59 18.35
N GLN A 282 147.39 -79.40 18.08
CA GLN A 282 148.02 -79.95 16.88
C GLN A 282 147.93 -81.48 16.81
N LYS A 283 147.69 -82.16 17.94
CA LYS A 283 147.58 -83.62 18.08
C LYS A 283 146.20 -84.20 17.72
N MET A 284 145.18 -83.37 17.47
CA MET A 284 143.77 -83.80 17.36
C MET A 284 143.12 -83.61 15.98
N ARG A 285 143.78 -82.92 15.03
CA ARG A 285 143.08 -82.40 13.82
C ARG A 285 143.03 -83.38 12.64
N GLU A 286 143.57 -84.59 12.78
CA GLU A 286 143.77 -85.53 11.67
C GLU A 286 142.55 -86.45 11.39
N GLU A 287 141.47 -86.36 12.18
CA GLU A 287 140.48 -87.44 12.28
C GLU A 287 139.15 -87.26 11.47
N PHE A 288 138.67 -86.04 11.21
CA PHE A 288 137.21 -85.79 11.12
C PHE A 288 136.51 -85.66 9.73
N ALA A 289 137.22 -85.42 8.63
CA ALA A 289 136.64 -84.74 7.44
C ALA A 289 135.91 -85.63 6.39
N LYS A 290 134.78 -86.30 6.73
CA LYS A 290 134.22 -87.41 5.88
C LYS A 290 132.69 -87.53 5.64
N ALA A 291 131.82 -86.55 5.92
CA ALA A 291 130.40 -86.88 6.27
C ALA A 291 129.16 -86.22 5.57
N ASP A 292 129.23 -85.19 4.70
CA ASP A 292 128.07 -84.30 4.43
C ASP A 292 127.71 -84.07 2.92
N ALA A 293 126.44 -84.30 2.50
CA ALA A 293 126.04 -84.27 1.06
C ALA A 293 124.52 -84.21 0.66
N GLU A 294 123.56 -83.79 1.51
CA GLU A 294 122.12 -84.23 1.42
C GLU A 294 121.08 -83.36 0.60
N ALA A 295 119.84 -83.87 0.53
CA ALA A 295 118.73 -83.52 -0.38
C ALA A 295 117.91 -82.23 -0.10
N GLN A 296 117.17 -81.77 -1.13
CA GLN A 296 116.70 -80.37 -1.25
C GLN A 296 115.28 -80.15 -1.85
N HIS A 297 114.52 -81.20 -2.20
CA HIS A 297 113.59 -81.16 -3.36
C HIS A 297 112.20 -80.47 -3.21
N TYR A 298 111.29 -81.03 -2.41
CA TYR A 298 109.84 -81.04 -2.73
C TYR A 298 109.11 -79.68 -2.59
N LYS A 299 108.62 -79.06 -3.69
CA LYS A 299 108.10 -77.67 -3.61
C LYS A 299 107.10 -77.10 -4.66
N LYS A 300 106.39 -77.87 -5.51
CA LYS A 300 105.80 -77.33 -6.79
C LYS A 300 104.26 -77.36 -7.05
N LEU A 301 103.35 -77.54 -6.08
CA LEU A 301 101.96 -78.02 -6.36
C LEU A 301 100.79 -77.14 -5.83
N ARG A 302 100.61 -75.83 -6.20
CA ARG A 302 99.67 -74.96 -5.42
C ARG A 302 98.89 -73.79 -6.08
N GLU A 303 98.59 -73.73 -7.38
CA GLU A 303 98.25 -72.42 -8.03
C GLU A 303 96.88 -72.23 -8.75
N GLU A 304 95.94 -73.19 -8.82
CA GLU A 304 94.86 -73.12 -9.84
C GLU A 304 93.45 -72.55 -9.49
N GLU A 305 93.03 -72.41 -8.22
CA GLU A 305 91.58 -72.45 -7.86
C GLU A 305 90.70 -71.17 -8.06
N ASN A 306 91.23 -69.99 -8.38
CA ASN A 306 90.61 -68.70 -7.99
C ASN A 306 89.74 -67.90 -9.03
N LYS A 307 88.94 -68.52 -9.93
CA LYS A 307 88.42 -67.80 -11.15
C LYS A 307 86.90 -67.59 -11.40
N ILE A 308 85.95 -68.02 -10.56
CA ILE A 308 84.54 -68.24 -11.01
C ILE A 308 83.46 -67.19 -10.58
N ALA A 309 83.69 -66.30 -9.61
CA ALA A 309 82.60 -65.73 -8.80
C ALA A 309 81.77 -64.52 -9.34
N ALA A 310 81.91 -64.05 -10.60
CA ALA A 310 81.65 -62.63 -10.93
C ALA A 310 80.35 -62.21 -11.69
N MET A 311 79.48 -63.12 -12.17
CA MET A 311 78.44 -62.76 -13.16
C MET A 311 76.97 -62.89 -12.67
N ARG A 312 76.42 -61.93 -11.89
CA ARG A 312 75.02 -62.09 -11.37
C ARG A 312 74.18 -60.86 -10.97
N ILE A 313 74.48 -59.64 -11.43
CA ILE A 313 73.87 -58.41 -10.86
C ILE A 313 72.95 -57.60 -11.83
N GLU A 314 72.91 -57.92 -13.13
CA GLU A 314 72.52 -56.92 -14.16
C GLU A 314 71.03 -56.85 -14.56
N GLU A 315 70.19 -57.86 -14.29
CA GLU A 315 68.87 -57.99 -14.94
C GLU A 315 67.68 -57.21 -14.33
N PHE A 316 67.78 -56.68 -13.10
CA PHE A 316 66.58 -56.30 -12.33
C PHE A 316 65.88 -55.00 -12.78
N MET A 317 66.58 -54.08 -13.46
CA MET A 317 66.12 -52.69 -13.66
C MET A 317 65.13 -52.47 -14.82
N ARG A 318 64.80 -53.51 -15.62
CA ARG A 318 64.09 -53.35 -16.91
C ARG A 318 62.55 -53.24 -16.85
N LYS A 319 61.93 -53.17 -15.67
CA LYS A 319 60.46 -53.38 -15.49
C LYS A 319 59.65 -52.15 -15.01
N LYS A 320 60.13 -50.92 -15.23
CA LYS A 320 59.49 -49.70 -14.67
C LYS A 320 58.30 -49.13 -15.45
N GLN A 321 58.33 -49.08 -16.79
CA GLN A 321 57.71 -47.96 -17.53
C GLN A 321 56.37 -48.21 -18.25
N GLU A 322 55.78 -49.41 -18.19
CA GLU A 322 54.70 -49.82 -19.11
C GLU A 322 53.26 -49.62 -18.57
N ARG A 323 53.04 -48.79 -17.54
CA ARG A 323 51.75 -48.75 -16.82
C ARG A 323 51.03 -47.40 -16.68
N GLU A 324 51.61 -46.29 -17.12
CA GLU A 324 51.01 -44.94 -16.90
C GLU A 324 50.58 -44.21 -18.19
N GLU A 325 51.07 -44.58 -19.38
CA GLU A 325 50.69 -43.93 -20.66
C GLU A 325 49.30 -44.36 -21.20
N ALA A 326 48.45 -44.92 -20.33
CA ALA A 326 47.23 -45.65 -20.69
C ALA A 326 45.97 -44.80 -20.90
N ARG A 327 46.13 -43.50 -21.26
CA ARG A 327 45.09 -42.60 -21.81
C ARG A 327 43.93 -42.28 -20.84
N GLU A 328 43.73 -41.07 -20.33
CA GLU A 328 44.08 -39.74 -20.86
C GLU A 328 43.56 -39.44 -22.30
N LYS A 329 42.61 -40.22 -22.83
CA LYS A 329 41.95 -39.93 -24.14
C LYS A 329 40.43 -40.13 -24.18
N GLU A 330 39.76 -40.19 -23.03
CA GLU A 330 38.28 -40.22 -22.96
C GLU A 330 37.67 -39.02 -22.20
N LEU A 331 38.47 -37.97 -21.96
CA LEU A 331 37.97 -36.67 -21.48
C LEU A 331 37.49 -35.75 -22.62
N GLU A 332 37.57 -36.19 -23.87
CA GLU A 332 37.24 -35.38 -25.05
C GLU A 332 35.88 -35.72 -25.69
N ALA A 333 35.22 -34.65 -26.14
CA ALA A 333 34.10 -34.63 -27.08
C ALA A 333 32.66 -34.90 -26.56
N ILE A 334 32.16 -33.92 -25.79
CA ILE A 334 31.16 -32.98 -26.34
C ILE A 334 30.05 -33.64 -27.18
N LYS A 335 28.97 -34.12 -26.55
CA LYS A 335 27.74 -34.55 -27.27
C LYS A 335 26.43 -34.58 -26.49
N ALA A 336 26.44 -34.67 -25.16
CA ALA A 336 25.25 -35.04 -24.37
C ALA A 336 24.42 -33.88 -23.75
N GLN A 337 24.59 -32.61 -24.17
CA GLN A 337 23.95 -31.49 -23.43
C GLN A 337 23.48 -30.24 -24.19
N LYS A 338 23.51 -30.16 -25.54
CA LYS A 338 23.08 -28.95 -26.28
C LYS A 338 22.33 -29.21 -27.60
N GLU A 339 21.19 -29.89 -27.52
CA GLU A 339 20.10 -29.86 -28.51
C GLU A 339 18.81 -30.33 -27.80
N LYS A 340 18.33 -29.58 -26.81
CA LYS A 340 17.31 -28.53 -26.95
C LYS A 340 16.08 -28.95 -27.77
N GLU A 341 14.96 -29.05 -27.04
CA GLU A 341 13.76 -28.23 -27.24
C GLU A 341 13.36 -27.86 -28.67
N ILE A 342 12.13 -28.24 -29.04
CA ILE A 342 11.34 -27.59 -30.09
C ILE A 342 11.82 -27.90 -31.53
N ALA A 343 11.94 -29.19 -31.82
CA ALA A 343 11.18 -29.75 -32.95
C ALA A 343 9.70 -29.87 -32.49
N ALA A 344 8.99 -28.75 -32.33
CA ALA A 344 8.16 -28.18 -33.39
C ALA A 344 7.06 -29.19 -33.81
N MET A 345 5.85 -29.10 -33.27
CA MET A 345 4.85 -28.11 -33.69
C MET A 345 4.80 -27.92 -35.22
N ARG A 346 4.85 -29.02 -35.96
CA ARG A 346 4.21 -29.19 -37.27
C ARG A 346 3.31 -30.42 -37.19
N ALA A 347 2.00 -30.23 -37.11
CA ALA A 347 1.10 -29.83 -38.20
C ALA A 347 0.52 -31.05 -38.94
N ALA A 348 -0.31 -31.79 -38.22
CA ALA A 348 -1.24 -32.81 -38.71
C ALA A 348 -2.38 -32.91 -37.68
N GLN A 349 -3.66 -32.64 -37.97
CA GLN A 349 -4.27 -32.20 -39.22
C GLN A 349 -5.30 -31.09 -39.00
N GLU A 350 -5.46 -30.25 -40.02
CA GLU A 350 -6.52 -29.26 -40.20
C GLU A 350 -7.58 -29.83 -41.16
N LYS A 351 -8.88 -29.68 -40.80
CA LYS A 351 -10.06 -29.49 -41.69
C LYS A 351 -11.32 -29.41 -40.79
N ALA A 352 -12.15 -28.36 -40.88
CA ALA A 352 -13.17 -28.07 -41.91
C ALA A 352 -14.41 -28.96 -41.78
N MET A 353 -15.65 -28.53 -42.08
CA MET A 353 -16.30 -27.22 -42.24
C MET A 353 -17.82 -27.49 -42.22
N ASP A 354 -18.67 -26.47 -42.01
CA ASP A 354 -19.76 -26.11 -42.96
C ASP A 354 -20.78 -25.13 -42.37
N SER A 355 -21.42 -24.35 -43.26
CA SER A 355 -22.59 -23.53 -42.96
C SER A 355 -23.54 -23.43 -44.16
N GLN A 356 -24.74 -23.99 -44.00
CA GLN A 356 -25.89 -23.92 -44.90
C GLN A 356 -27.16 -24.06 -44.05
N ALA A 357 -28.34 -23.52 -44.40
CA ALA A 357 -28.70 -22.65 -45.53
C ALA A 357 -29.72 -21.57 -45.08
N MET A 358 -30.14 -20.71 -46.00
CA MET A 358 -31.06 -19.60 -45.78
C MET A 358 -32.07 -19.50 -46.93
N MET A 359 -33.27 -18.96 -46.63
CA MET A 359 -34.44 -18.75 -47.51
C MET A 359 -35.28 -19.98 -47.84
N ASP A 360 -36.59 -19.87 -47.61
CA ASP A 360 -37.59 -20.11 -48.66
C ASP A 360 -38.82 -19.20 -48.42
N GLU A 361 -39.58 -18.87 -49.48
CA GLU A 361 -40.57 -17.77 -49.49
C GLU A 361 -41.81 -18.12 -50.34
N LEU A 362 -42.90 -17.32 -50.21
CA LEU A 362 -44.06 -17.20 -51.12
C LEU A 362 -45.20 -18.27 -51.07
N ASN A 363 -46.41 -17.88 -50.61
CA ASN A 363 -47.68 -18.47 -51.10
C ASN A 363 -49.00 -17.69 -50.79
N ALA A 364 -50.04 -17.95 -51.60
CA ALA A 364 -51.52 -17.74 -51.41
C ALA A 364 -52.22 -16.34 -51.51
N MET A 365 -53.16 -16.17 -52.49
CA MET A 365 -54.32 -15.20 -52.52
C MET A 365 -55.15 -15.23 -53.87
N ARG A 366 -56.51 -15.14 -53.88
CA ARG A 366 -57.49 -14.54 -54.89
C ARG A 366 -58.93 -15.16 -54.95
N TRP A 367 -60.01 -14.40 -55.32
CA TRP A 367 -61.43 -14.89 -55.49
C TRP A 367 -62.39 -14.16 -56.53
N GLN A 368 -63.71 -13.96 -56.27
CA GLN A 368 -64.86 -14.03 -57.25
C GLN A 368 -66.12 -13.12 -56.99
N GLU A 369 -67.00 -12.84 -58.01
CA GLU A 369 -68.28 -12.02 -58.00
C GLU A 369 -69.36 -12.44 -59.08
N GLU A 370 -70.68 -12.02 -59.02
CA GLU A 370 -71.69 -11.70 -60.13
C GLU A 370 -73.27 -11.82 -59.86
N LYS A 371 -74.14 -11.08 -60.63
CA LYS A 371 -75.59 -11.30 -61.13
C LYS A 371 -76.78 -10.26 -60.87
N GLU A 372 -77.75 -10.03 -61.83
CA GLU A 372 -78.83 -8.95 -61.84
C GLU A 372 -80.06 -9.09 -62.88
N ARG A 373 -81.20 -8.32 -62.78
CA ARG A 373 -82.17 -7.70 -63.84
C ARG A 373 -83.71 -8.05 -64.02
N GLU A 374 -84.47 -7.17 -64.77
CA GLU A 374 -85.84 -7.19 -65.46
C GLU A 374 -87.15 -6.43 -64.95
N TRP A 375 -88.06 -5.92 -65.85
CA TRP A 375 -89.34 -5.13 -65.57
C TRP A 375 -90.38 -4.92 -66.78
N ARG A 376 -91.69 -4.50 -66.61
CA ARG A 376 -92.76 -4.36 -67.70
C ARG A 376 -93.81 -3.17 -67.76
N GLU A 377 -95.17 -3.35 -67.79
CA GLU A 377 -96.19 -2.48 -68.53
C GLU A 377 -97.60 -2.21 -67.84
N GLN A 378 -98.44 -1.20 -68.25
CA GLN A 378 -99.90 -0.99 -67.86
C GLN A 378 -100.75 0.07 -68.70
N GLU A 379 -102.07 -0.16 -69.01
CA GLU A 379 -102.90 0.67 -69.96
C GLU A 379 -104.26 1.39 -69.54
N LYS A 380 -105.50 1.02 -69.99
CA LYS A 380 -106.36 1.80 -70.96
C LYS A 380 -107.51 2.86 -70.66
N ALA A 381 -108.57 2.66 -69.83
CA ALA A 381 -109.91 3.31 -69.98
C ALA A 381 -110.10 4.84 -69.64
N LYS A 382 -109.56 5.75 -70.47
CA LYS A 382 -109.20 7.14 -70.05
C LYS A 382 -110.05 8.33 -70.57
N ALA A 383 -111.09 8.17 -71.39
CA ALA A 383 -111.61 9.27 -72.24
C ALA A 383 -112.55 10.32 -71.58
N LYS A 384 -113.87 10.08 -71.45
CA LYS A 384 -114.82 11.12 -70.96
C LYS A 384 -114.59 11.51 -69.50
N LYS A 385 -114.09 10.55 -68.69
CA LYS A 385 -113.47 10.76 -67.37
C LYS A 385 -112.32 11.78 -67.34
N ARG A 386 -111.83 12.30 -68.48
CA ARG A 386 -110.92 13.46 -68.51
C ARG A 386 -111.65 14.79 -68.44
N GLN A 387 -112.87 14.99 -68.94
CA GLN A 387 -113.32 16.36 -69.26
C GLN A 387 -113.95 17.11 -68.08
N GLU A 388 -114.86 16.48 -67.32
CA GLU A 388 -115.33 17.03 -66.04
C GLU A 388 -114.17 17.07 -65.05
N ALA A 389 -113.43 15.96 -64.98
CA ALA A 389 -112.17 15.90 -64.25
C ALA A 389 -111.14 16.94 -64.70
N LEU A 390 -111.18 17.50 -65.93
CA LEU A 390 -110.23 18.53 -66.37
C LEU A 390 -110.58 19.89 -65.77
N ASN A 391 -111.86 20.17 -65.50
CA ASN A 391 -112.28 21.37 -64.77
C ASN A 391 -112.09 21.21 -63.27
N ASP A 392 -112.40 20.04 -62.70
CA ASP A 392 -112.11 19.73 -61.30
C ASP A 392 -110.59 19.71 -61.07
N LEU A 393 -109.80 19.07 -61.95
CA LEU A 393 -108.35 19.20 -61.98
C LEU A 393 -107.92 20.64 -62.22
N ARG A 394 -108.65 21.52 -62.91
CA ARG A 394 -108.22 22.93 -63.08
C ARG A 394 -108.38 23.72 -61.77
N ILE A 395 -109.43 23.48 -61.01
CA ILE A 395 -109.66 24.10 -59.70
C ILE A 395 -108.73 23.48 -58.65
N ALA A 396 -108.72 22.15 -58.56
CA ALA A 396 -107.84 21.39 -57.66
C ALA A 396 -106.36 21.62 -57.98
N ARG A 397 -105.94 21.76 -59.25
CA ARG A 397 -104.56 22.12 -59.61
C ARG A 397 -104.23 23.57 -59.31
N ARG A 398 -105.20 24.49 -59.27
CA ARG A 398 -104.97 25.85 -58.78
C ARG A 398 -104.72 25.84 -57.27
N GLN A 399 -105.59 25.15 -56.52
CA GLN A 399 -105.41 24.93 -55.08
C GLN A 399 -104.08 24.21 -54.79
N GLN A 400 -103.79 23.11 -55.49
CA GLN A 400 -102.53 22.37 -55.41
C GLN A 400 -101.31 23.23 -55.77
N ILE A 401 -101.39 24.12 -56.77
CA ILE A 401 -100.29 25.05 -57.08
C ILE A 401 -100.08 26.03 -55.92
N ASP A 402 -101.15 26.58 -55.34
CA ASP A 402 -101.06 27.54 -54.25
C ASP A 402 -100.68 26.87 -52.91
N ASP A 403 -101.02 25.60 -52.71
CA ASP A 403 -100.58 24.79 -51.57
C ASP A 403 -99.16 24.24 -51.76
N ILE A 404 -98.74 23.90 -52.98
CA ILE A 404 -97.33 23.65 -53.32
C ILE A 404 -96.50 24.92 -53.06
N ARG A 405 -97.00 26.11 -53.42
CA ARG A 405 -96.31 27.39 -53.13
C ARG A 405 -96.17 27.64 -51.63
N LYS A 406 -97.22 27.38 -50.83
CA LYS A 406 -97.14 27.45 -49.35
C LYS A 406 -96.14 26.42 -48.81
N ALA A 407 -96.20 25.17 -49.27
CA ALA A 407 -95.29 24.11 -48.84
C ALA A 407 -93.83 24.41 -49.23
N GLN A 408 -93.59 24.97 -50.43
CA GLN A 408 -92.29 25.43 -50.88
C GLN A 408 -91.78 26.62 -50.06
N ALA A 409 -92.64 27.58 -49.70
CA ALA A 409 -92.27 28.69 -48.83
C ALA A 409 -91.92 28.23 -47.41
N VAL A 410 -92.67 27.26 -46.86
CA VAL A 410 -92.38 26.63 -45.56
C VAL A 410 -91.11 25.78 -45.61
N ALA A 411 -90.87 25.07 -46.71
CA ALA A 411 -89.62 24.33 -46.94
C ALA A 411 -88.43 25.28 -47.03
N LEU A 412 -88.49 26.31 -47.87
CA LEU A 412 -87.44 27.34 -47.99
C LEU A 412 -87.15 28.05 -46.66
N ALA A 413 -88.18 28.40 -45.89
CA ALA A 413 -87.99 29.00 -44.57
C ALA A 413 -87.30 28.04 -43.58
N ARG A 414 -87.63 26.74 -43.63
CA ARG A 414 -86.99 25.70 -42.83
C ARG A 414 -85.56 25.42 -43.28
N ASP A 415 -85.32 25.31 -44.58
CA ASP A 415 -84.00 25.11 -45.17
C ASP A 415 -83.08 26.31 -44.86
N GLU A 416 -83.61 27.54 -44.87
CA GLU A 416 -82.91 28.73 -44.37
C GLU A 416 -82.59 28.64 -42.86
N GLU A 417 -83.52 28.18 -42.03
CA GLU A 417 -83.30 28.04 -40.59
C GLU A 417 -82.27 26.95 -40.27
N ASP A 418 -82.36 25.81 -40.95
CA ASP A 418 -81.43 24.68 -40.81
C ASP A 418 -80.06 25.01 -41.42
N PHE A 419 -79.99 25.79 -42.51
CA PHE A 419 -78.74 26.37 -43.01
C PHE A 419 -78.11 27.34 -42.00
N LYS A 420 -78.90 28.20 -41.34
CA LYS A 420 -78.40 29.10 -40.28
C LYS A 420 -77.89 28.32 -39.05
N LYS A 421 -78.52 27.20 -38.69
CA LYS A 421 -78.01 26.26 -37.66
C LYS A 421 -76.70 25.61 -38.09
N VAL A 422 -76.62 25.08 -39.32
CA VAL A 422 -75.38 24.47 -39.84
C VAL A 422 -74.25 25.50 -39.92
N ALA A 423 -74.50 26.72 -40.40
CA ALA A 423 -73.51 27.78 -40.50
C ALA A 423 -72.99 28.24 -39.13
N THR A 424 -73.87 28.35 -38.12
CA THR A 424 -73.45 28.69 -36.75
C THR A 424 -72.66 27.56 -36.09
N VAL A 425 -73.04 26.29 -36.29
CA VAL A 425 -72.28 25.12 -35.82
C VAL A 425 -70.91 25.02 -36.52
N GLN A 426 -70.84 25.24 -37.84
CA GLN A 426 -69.59 25.28 -38.60
C GLN A 426 -68.67 26.40 -38.11
N LYS A 427 -69.20 27.61 -37.86
CA LYS A 427 -68.42 28.73 -37.31
C LYS A 427 -67.86 28.40 -35.92
N GLN A 428 -68.66 27.81 -35.02
CA GLN A 428 -68.17 27.37 -33.70
C GLN A 428 -67.12 26.25 -33.80
N LEU A 429 -67.25 25.33 -34.77
CA LEU A 429 -66.25 24.30 -35.05
C LEU A 429 -64.94 24.92 -35.55
N HIS A 430 -65.02 25.90 -36.44
CA HIS A 430 -63.86 26.63 -36.97
C HIS A 430 -63.13 27.42 -35.88
N GLU A 431 -63.86 28.16 -35.04
CA GLU A 431 -63.29 28.87 -33.88
C GLU A 431 -62.62 27.92 -32.88
N LYS A 432 -63.26 26.78 -32.58
CA LYS A 432 -62.68 25.73 -31.72
C LYS A 432 -61.44 25.07 -32.34
N ASP A 433 -61.38 24.89 -33.66
CA ASP A 433 -60.18 24.33 -34.28
C ASP A 433 -59.05 25.36 -34.37
N GLN A 434 -59.34 26.63 -34.70
CA GLN A 434 -58.35 27.71 -34.57
C GLN A 434 -57.76 27.78 -33.15
N GLU A 435 -58.59 27.66 -32.11
CA GLU A 435 -58.11 27.68 -30.72
C GLU A 435 -57.24 26.45 -30.40
N LYS A 436 -57.59 25.25 -30.88
CA LYS A 436 -56.75 24.05 -30.78
C LYS A 436 -55.42 24.22 -31.50
N GLN A 437 -55.42 24.77 -32.71
CA GLN A 437 -54.21 25.03 -33.49
C GLN A 437 -53.31 26.07 -32.79
N ARG A 438 -53.90 27.09 -32.15
CA ARG A 438 -53.14 28.06 -31.35
C ARG A 438 -52.52 27.41 -30.12
N LYS A 439 -53.28 26.62 -29.35
CA LYS A 439 -52.77 25.85 -28.20
C LYS A 439 -51.63 24.90 -28.59
N LYS A 440 -51.78 24.14 -29.68
CA LYS A 440 -50.71 23.30 -30.24
C LYS A 440 -49.47 24.10 -30.63
N ARG A 441 -49.62 25.28 -31.24
CA ARG A 441 -48.47 26.17 -31.56
C ARG A 441 -47.79 26.68 -30.29
N GLU A 442 -48.56 27.11 -29.28
CA GLU A 442 -48.04 27.53 -27.97
C GLU A 442 -47.30 26.37 -27.26
N GLU A 443 -47.79 25.14 -27.34
CA GLU A 443 -47.17 23.92 -26.81
C GLU A 443 -45.87 23.56 -27.54
N ILE A 444 -45.87 23.58 -28.88
CA ILE A 444 -44.67 23.36 -29.70
C ILE A 444 -43.62 24.44 -29.42
N GLU A 445 -44.01 25.70 -29.23
CA GLU A 445 -43.07 26.78 -28.93
C GLU A 445 -42.50 26.69 -27.51
N LYS A 446 -43.31 26.28 -26.52
CA LYS A 446 -42.83 25.96 -25.16
C LYS A 446 -41.84 24.80 -25.21
N HIS A 447 -42.19 23.69 -25.85
CA HIS A 447 -41.32 22.53 -26.00
C HIS A 447 -40.02 22.89 -26.73
N ARG A 448 -40.06 23.69 -27.80
CA ARG A 448 -38.87 24.19 -28.50
C ARG A 448 -37.96 25.02 -27.58
N LYS A 449 -38.53 25.92 -26.77
CA LYS A 449 -37.77 26.73 -25.80
C LYS A 449 -37.12 25.86 -24.71
N GLU A 450 -37.82 24.81 -24.28
CA GLU A 450 -37.34 23.86 -23.28
C GLU A 450 -36.23 22.94 -23.83
N LEU A 451 -36.37 22.48 -25.06
CA LEU A 451 -35.35 21.70 -25.78
C LEU A 451 -34.09 22.54 -26.03
N LEU A 452 -34.24 23.83 -26.39
CA LEU A 452 -33.12 24.77 -26.49
C LEU A 452 -32.46 25.07 -25.14
N LYS A 453 -33.19 25.09 -24.02
CA LYS A 453 -32.59 25.13 -22.68
C LYS A 453 -31.77 23.88 -22.40
N GLN A 454 -32.35 22.69 -22.60
CA GLN A 454 -31.66 21.41 -22.37
C GLN A 454 -30.38 21.27 -23.22
N ILE A 455 -30.37 21.77 -24.46
CA ILE A 455 -29.16 21.84 -25.30
C ILE A 455 -28.12 22.79 -24.68
N ASN A 456 -28.52 24.01 -24.29
CA ASN A 456 -27.60 24.97 -23.67
C ASN A 456 -27.08 24.52 -22.30
N GLU A 457 -27.89 23.81 -21.52
CA GLU A 457 -27.53 23.24 -20.22
C GLU A 457 -26.53 22.09 -20.42
N LYS A 458 -26.80 21.14 -21.33
CA LYS A 458 -25.84 20.07 -21.67
C LYS A 458 -24.54 20.58 -22.29
N GLU A 459 -24.58 21.62 -23.12
CA GLU A 459 -23.35 22.17 -23.68
C GLU A 459 -22.55 22.93 -22.60
N ARG A 460 -23.21 23.57 -21.63
CA ARG A 460 -22.55 24.12 -20.44
C ARG A 460 -21.91 23.03 -19.59
N GLU A 461 -22.64 21.95 -19.26
CA GLU A 461 -22.11 20.78 -18.55
C GLU A 461 -20.90 20.17 -19.29
N ARG A 462 -20.97 20.08 -20.62
CA ARG A 462 -19.88 19.61 -21.48
C ARG A 462 -18.67 20.54 -21.47
N ILE A 463 -18.87 21.86 -21.36
CA ILE A 463 -17.80 22.84 -21.24
C ILE A 463 -17.18 22.82 -19.85
N THR A 464 -17.98 22.82 -18.78
CA THR A 464 -17.46 22.76 -17.40
C THR A 464 -16.72 21.45 -17.14
N TYR A 465 -17.22 20.32 -17.63
CA TYR A 465 -16.50 19.03 -17.54
C TYR A 465 -15.16 19.01 -18.29
N GLN A 466 -15.02 19.77 -19.38
CA GLN A 466 -13.75 19.96 -20.07
C GLN A 466 -12.81 20.92 -19.33
N GLN A 467 -13.36 21.95 -18.68
CA GLN A 467 -12.61 22.87 -17.81
C GLN A 467 -12.09 22.12 -16.57
N GLU A 468 -12.97 21.44 -15.82
CA GLU A 468 -12.63 20.58 -14.68
C GLU A 468 -11.53 19.58 -15.04
N LYS A 469 -11.65 18.85 -16.17
CA LYS A 469 -10.60 17.92 -16.63
C LYS A 469 -9.28 18.60 -16.98
N PHE A 470 -9.31 19.82 -17.52
CA PHE A 470 -8.09 20.56 -17.82
C PHE A 470 -7.45 21.12 -16.54
N GLU A 471 -8.26 21.61 -15.61
CA GLU A 471 -7.87 22.12 -14.30
C GLU A 471 -7.27 21.01 -13.44
N ASP A 472 -7.94 19.85 -13.33
CA ASP A 472 -7.40 18.60 -12.75
C ASP A 472 -6.03 18.25 -13.36
N GLY A 473 -5.94 18.29 -14.70
CA GLY A 473 -4.70 18.04 -15.42
C GLY A 473 -3.61 19.06 -15.09
N THR A 474 -3.93 20.34 -14.88
CA THR A 474 -2.96 21.35 -14.40
C THR A 474 -2.60 21.17 -12.93
N ALA A 475 -3.55 20.83 -12.07
CA ALA A 475 -3.34 20.55 -10.66
C ALA A 475 -2.40 19.35 -10.46
N GLN A 476 -2.65 18.22 -11.14
CA GLN A 476 -1.78 17.04 -11.10
C GLN A 476 -0.36 17.35 -11.59
N ARG A 477 -0.21 18.16 -12.66
CA ARG A 477 1.12 18.60 -13.12
C ARG A 477 1.83 19.48 -12.09
N LEU A 478 1.11 20.40 -11.44
CA LEU A 478 1.64 21.24 -10.37
C LEU A 478 2.00 20.44 -9.11
N GLU A 479 1.20 19.44 -8.72
CA GLU A 479 1.52 18.53 -7.62
C GLU A 479 2.77 17.70 -7.90
N ILE A 480 2.93 17.20 -9.13
CA ILE A 480 4.15 16.49 -9.57
C ILE A 480 5.35 17.44 -9.52
N GLU A 481 5.24 18.66 -10.03
CA GLU A 481 6.32 19.65 -10.00
C GLU A 481 6.70 20.06 -8.56
N ILE A 482 5.72 20.24 -7.67
CA ILE A 482 5.93 20.51 -6.24
C ILE A 482 6.60 19.30 -5.58
N ARG A 483 6.15 18.07 -5.86
CA ARG A 483 6.79 16.84 -5.34
C ARG A 483 8.23 16.71 -5.80
N ASP A 484 8.50 16.97 -7.08
CA ASP A 484 9.85 16.89 -7.65
C ASP A 484 10.77 17.97 -7.07
N ARG A 485 10.28 19.20 -6.92
CA ARG A 485 10.98 20.30 -6.22
C ARG A 485 11.30 19.93 -4.77
N ASN A 486 10.35 19.35 -4.04
CA ASN A 486 10.53 18.90 -2.65
C ASN A 486 11.57 17.76 -2.56
N VAL A 487 11.55 16.80 -3.50
CA VAL A 487 12.54 15.73 -3.57
C VAL A 487 13.92 16.28 -3.92
N GLU A 488 14.04 17.19 -4.89
CA GLU A 488 15.31 17.87 -5.20
C GLU A 488 15.87 18.64 -4.00
N GLU A 489 15.04 19.40 -3.28
CA GLU A 489 15.47 20.13 -2.09
C GLU A 489 15.91 19.17 -0.98
N TYR A 490 15.14 18.10 -0.73
CA TYR A 490 15.50 17.07 0.24
C TYR A 490 16.85 16.41 -0.10
N LEU A 491 17.08 16.07 -1.37
CA LEU A 491 18.36 15.53 -1.85
C LEU A 491 19.52 16.54 -1.65
N LYS A 492 19.31 17.81 -1.98
CA LYS A 492 20.31 18.88 -1.74
C LYS A 492 20.61 19.05 -0.26
N ASN A 493 19.60 18.98 0.62
CA ASN A 493 19.77 19.06 2.06
C ASN A 493 20.46 17.81 2.63
N LYS A 494 20.21 16.61 2.08
CA LYS A 494 20.92 15.38 2.45
C LYS A 494 22.39 15.42 2.02
N VAL A 495 22.72 16.06 0.89
CA VAL A 495 24.11 16.33 0.48
C VAL A 495 24.79 17.37 1.38
N LYS A 496 24.11 18.45 1.80
CA LYS A 496 24.63 19.39 2.82
C LYS A 496 24.98 18.65 4.11
N SER A 497 24.09 17.80 4.60
CA SER A 497 24.31 16.98 5.81
C SER A 497 25.56 16.10 5.74
N LEU A 498 26.04 15.71 4.55
CA LEU A 498 27.31 14.99 4.40
C LEU A 498 28.55 15.90 4.52
N LYS A 499 28.42 17.18 4.14
CA LYS A 499 29.45 18.21 4.39
C LYS A 499 29.51 18.51 5.88
N ASP A 500 28.35 18.63 6.54
CA ASP A 500 28.23 18.81 7.99
C ASP A 500 28.79 17.61 8.80
N MET A 501 28.75 16.40 8.23
CA MET A 501 29.37 15.18 8.79
C MET A 501 30.89 15.08 8.51
N ASN A 502 31.56 16.15 8.03
CA ASN A 502 32.99 16.19 7.73
C ASN A 502 33.49 15.09 6.77
N ILE A 503 32.64 14.62 5.85
CA ILE A 503 33.06 13.63 4.84
C ILE A 503 33.90 14.35 3.77
N PRO A 504 35.11 13.87 3.42
CA PRO A 504 35.98 14.57 2.47
C PRO A 504 35.32 14.83 1.12
N GLU A 505 35.42 16.07 0.60
CA GLU A 505 34.60 16.55 -0.51
C GLU A 505 34.75 15.73 -1.81
N ARG A 506 35.90 15.06 -2.02
CA ARG A 506 36.08 14.09 -3.12
C ARG A 506 34.97 13.02 -3.17
N TYR A 507 34.54 12.52 -2.01
CA TYR A 507 33.46 11.55 -1.89
C TYR A 507 32.08 12.18 -2.10
N ILE A 508 31.90 13.43 -1.68
CA ILE A 508 30.64 14.16 -1.86
C ILE A 508 30.45 14.53 -3.34
N GLY A 509 31.52 14.89 -4.05
CA GLY A 509 31.51 15.06 -5.50
C GLY A 509 31.21 13.77 -6.28
N ASP A 510 31.56 12.59 -5.76
CA ASP A 510 31.10 11.31 -6.33
C ASP A 510 29.58 11.15 -6.16
N VAL A 511 29.01 11.49 -4.99
CA VAL A 511 27.57 11.46 -4.73
C VAL A 511 26.80 12.48 -5.59
N GLU A 512 27.24 13.74 -5.63
CA GLU A 512 26.62 14.81 -6.41
C GLU A 512 26.56 14.45 -7.91
N ARG A 513 27.59 13.77 -8.44
CA ARG A 513 27.63 13.24 -9.81
C ARG A 513 26.71 12.04 -10.02
N GLN A 514 26.75 11.04 -9.14
CA GLN A 514 25.90 9.83 -9.28
C GLN A 514 24.40 10.16 -9.18
N LEU A 515 24.03 11.20 -8.43
CA LEU A 515 22.65 11.65 -8.29
C LEU A 515 22.25 12.74 -9.31
N LYS A 516 23.16 13.13 -10.23
CA LYS A 516 22.94 14.18 -11.25
C LYS A 516 22.47 15.52 -10.66
N LEU A 517 22.87 15.83 -9.42
CA LEU A 517 22.48 17.04 -8.70
C LEU A 517 23.27 18.28 -9.16
N LYS A 518 24.44 18.05 -9.79
CA LYS A 518 25.10 18.99 -10.68
C LYS A 518 24.76 18.62 -12.13
N LYS A 519 24.32 19.62 -12.90
CA LYS A 519 24.29 19.56 -14.38
C LYS A 519 25.67 19.92 -14.92
#